data_AF-A0A9J7LGI9-F1
#
_entry.id   AF-A0A9J7LGI9-F1
#
_cell.length_a   1.000
_cell.length_b   1.000
_cell.length_c   1.000
_cell.angle_alpha   90.00
_cell.angle_beta   90.00
_cell.angle_gamma   90.00
#
_symmetry.space_group_name_H-M   'P 1'
#
loop_
_entity.id
_entity.type
_entity.pdbx_description
1 polymer ?
#
loop_
_entity_poly.entity_id
_entity_poly.type
_entity_poly.pdbx_seq_one_letter_code
_entity_poly.pdbx_strand_id
1 'polypeptide(L)'
;MNSSREDSMSAEDLRQQLYHTFKERGLLDSLKSQLRNKLITELRSSGRSERVPRPVEIPEGGSLLHRAANSLVADHLQKCSYDYTLSVFLPESGISRDQLLTTSDFLQLLRVHPQSKVHKSLIGKLPGSSKGFLWQLLCELTSALPQGLTEDIGCQTDATTLPPSASLNDKLRSVDERFSVQRDQLAASSALTIEDRMLSFQRKVDERARSQVKQEVAHFKETELVRMKLEEKEKTRREMDAMRRELEQEYRTKSDALLARERNAIERLQKQQEIQDKEMHAQRQAILEELETVRNREAQARREAEVNDRAVQIEQDKMKSLEENIHRREEAVRNIEETYEKRLNNEMMKYKLEVKGQYVKILQEEEEREARNREEARHLAEERTAQTRVKEELRETTAGLKQLERDLEAKDRDMSYTTKQNQVLQERLREMGDLRHIKEEAALLQRELDSANRKLAEMGNDHQQEKSSK
;
A
#
# COMPACT_ATOMS: atom_id res chain seq x y z
N MET A 1 15.94 -10.84 -21.58
CA MET A 1 14.84 -9.86 -21.42
C MET A 1 14.25 -9.59 -22.79
N ASN A 2 12.93 -9.48 -22.91
CA ASN A 2 12.26 -8.75 -23.98
C ASN A 2 10.96 -8.21 -23.38
N SER A 3 10.89 -6.90 -23.18
CA SER A 3 9.70 -6.24 -22.63
C SER A 3 8.80 -5.84 -23.78
N SER A 4 7.79 -6.66 -24.08
CA SER A 4 6.70 -6.25 -24.97
C SER A 4 5.99 -5.06 -24.33
N ARG A 5 6.01 -3.91 -25.00
CA ARG A 5 5.23 -2.74 -24.57
C ARG A 5 3.75 -3.07 -24.74
N GLU A 6 2.98 -2.91 -23.68
CA GLU A 6 1.52 -2.88 -23.78
C GLU A 6 1.14 -1.51 -24.34
N ASP A 7 0.86 -1.45 -25.64
CA ASP A 7 0.35 -0.22 -26.27
C ASP A 7 -1.05 0.08 -25.71
N SER A 8 -1.11 1.07 -24.82
CA SER A 8 -2.33 1.45 -24.10
C SER A 8 -3.31 2.14 -25.04
N MET A 9 -4.14 1.35 -25.73
CA MET A 9 -5.23 1.81 -26.59
C MET A 9 -6.08 2.88 -25.89
N SER A 10 -6.35 4.00 -26.58
CA SER A 10 -7.16 5.08 -26.01
C SER A 10 -8.60 4.63 -25.78
N ALA A 11 -9.24 5.18 -24.75
CA ALA A 11 -10.65 4.93 -24.48
C ALA A 11 -11.55 5.29 -25.69
N GLU A 12 -11.17 6.31 -26.47
CA GLU A 12 -11.90 6.72 -27.66
C GLU A 12 -11.68 5.76 -28.85
N ASP A 13 -10.50 5.16 -28.98
CA ASP A 13 -10.20 4.14 -30.01
C ASP A 13 -10.97 2.85 -29.72
N LEU A 14 -10.97 2.42 -28.46
CA LEU A 14 -11.73 1.26 -27.98
C LEU A 14 -13.24 1.48 -28.16
N ARG A 15 -13.73 2.70 -27.91
CA ARG A 15 -15.13 3.10 -28.20
C ARG A 15 -15.44 3.03 -29.70
N GLN A 16 -14.54 3.49 -30.56
CA GLN A 16 -14.71 3.41 -32.02
C GLN A 16 -14.70 1.96 -32.53
N GLN A 17 -13.80 1.11 -32.02
CA GLN A 17 -13.78 -0.33 -32.33
C GLN A 17 -15.05 -1.04 -31.84
N LEU A 18 -15.54 -0.73 -30.63
CA LEU A 18 -16.84 -1.26 -30.15
C LEU A 18 -17.99 -0.80 -31.05
N TYR A 19 -18.04 0.48 -31.45
CA TYR A 19 -19.06 0.99 -32.36
C TYR A 19 -19.02 0.29 -33.73
N HIS A 20 -17.83 0.06 -34.30
CA HIS A 20 -17.67 -0.63 -35.58
C HIS A 20 -18.08 -2.11 -35.48
N THR A 21 -17.61 -2.83 -34.46
CA THR A 21 -17.94 -4.26 -34.26
C THR A 21 -19.42 -4.49 -33.91
N PHE A 22 -20.07 -3.59 -33.15
CA PHE A 22 -21.53 -3.65 -32.95
C PHE A 22 -22.32 -3.36 -34.22
N LYS A 23 -21.81 -2.48 -35.10
CA LYS A 23 -22.40 -2.19 -36.42
C LYS A 23 -22.29 -3.39 -37.36
N GLU A 24 -21.09 -3.96 -37.50
CA GLU A 24 -20.82 -5.12 -38.36
C GLU A 24 -21.59 -6.37 -37.94
N ARG A 25 -21.72 -6.61 -36.62
CA ARG A 25 -22.49 -7.75 -36.09
C ARG A 25 -24.01 -7.54 -36.10
N GLY A 26 -24.52 -6.44 -36.66
CA GLY A 26 -25.96 -6.09 -36.68
C GLY A 26 -26.56 -5.76 -35.30
N LEU A 27 -25.80 -5.93 -34.22
CA LEU A 27 -26.21 -5.69 -32.84
C LEU A 27 -26.63 -4.23 -32.59
N LEU A 28 -26.09 -3.29 -33.38
CA LEU A 28 -26.39 -1.87 -33.25
C LEU A 28 -27.86 -1.54 -33.60
N ASP A 29 -28.47 -2.24 -34.56
CA ASP A 29 -29.89 -2.05 -34.89
C ASP A 29 -30.83 -2.83 -33.95
N SER A 30 -30.37 -3.97 -33.43
CA SER A 30 -31.00 -4.61 -32.26
C SER A 30 -31.03 -3.66 -31.06
N LEU A 31 -29.91 -2.99 -30.74
CA LEU A 31 -29.79 -2.05 -29.64
C LEU A 31 -30.65 -0.79 -29.86
N LYS A 32 -30.71 -0.25 -31.09
CA LYS A 32 -31.66 0.82 -31.45
C LYS A 32 -33.11 0.39 -31.24
N SER A 33 -33.46 -0.85 -31.60
CA SER A 33 -34.80 -1.40 -31.40
C SER A 33 -35.14 -1.55 -29.91
N GLN A 34 -34.20 -2.07 -29.11
CA GLN A 34 -34.34 -2.15 -27.65
C GLN A 34 -34.43 -0.76 -26.99
N LEU A 35 -33.62 0.22 -27.41
CA LEU A 35 -33.69 1.61 -26.94
C LEU A 35 -35.01 2.29 -27.32
N ARG A 36 -35.49 2.10 -28.56
CA ARG A 36 -36.82 2.57 -28.98
C ARG A 36 -37.93 1.94 -28.13
N ASN A 37 -37.89 0.63 -27.91
CA ASN A 37 -38.86 -0.07 -27.07
C ASN A 37 -38.82 0.41 -25.61
N LYS A 38 -37.62 0.60 -25.03
CA LYS A 38 -37.46 1.17 -23.68
C LYS A 38 -38.02 2.58 -23.58
N LEU A 39 -37.65 3.47 -24.51
CA LEU A 39 -38.16 4.84 -24.57
C LEU A 39 -39.68 4.86 -24.75
N ILE A 40 -40.23 3.97 -25.57
CA ILE A 40 -41.69 3.80 -25.75
C ILE A 40 -42.35 3.31 -24.45
N THR A 41 -41.76 2.37 -23.70
CA THR A 41 -42.29 1.97 -22.39
C THR A 41 -42.18 3.06 -21.33
N GLU A 42 -41.09 3.82 -21.31
CA GLU A 42 -40.90 4.95 -20.38
C GLU A 42 -41.89 6.07 -20.69
N LEU A 43 -42.07 6.46 -21.95
CA LEU A 43 -43.09 7.42 -22.39
C LEU A 43 -44.53 6.94 -22.11
N ARG A 44 -44.80 5.63 -22.23
CA ARG A 44 -46.08 5.02 -21.83
C ARG A 44 -46.30 5.09 -20.31
N SER A 45 -45.26 4.87 -19.49
CA SER A 45 -45.35 5.01 -18.04
C SER A 45 -45.41 6.47 -17.55
N SER A 46 -44.84 7.42 -18.31
CA SER A 46 -44.73 8.83 -17.93
C SER A 46 -46.01 9.67 -18.15
N GLY A 47 -47.17 9.01 -18.30
CA GLY A 47 -48.48 9.61 -18.03
C GLY A 47 -48.98 10.71 -18.99
N ARG A 48 -48.36 10.90 -20.17
CA ARG A 48 -48.82 11.89 -21.18
C ARG A 48 -48.86 11.35 -22.61
N SER A 49 -49.70 10.35 -22.84
CA SER A 49 -50.18 10.04 -24.20
C SER A 49 -51.62 9.52 -24.18
N GLU A 50 -52.58 10.44 -24.23
CA GLU A 50 -54.00 10.12 -24.47
C GLU A 50 -54.23 9.72 -25.93
N ARG A 51 -53.77 8.51 -26.30
CA ARG A 51 -54.25 7.69 -27.42
C ARG A 51 -53.53 6.35 -27.37
N VAL A 52 -54.16 5.35 -26.75
CA VAL A 52 -53.85 3.96 -27.03
C VAL A 52 -54.18 3.72 -28.51
N PRO A 53 -53.21 3.30 -29.36
CA PRO A 53 -53.56 2.68 -30.63
C PRO A 53 -54.26 1.37 -30.27
N ARG A 54 -55.60 1.34 -30.37
CA ARG A 54 -56.34 0.09 -30.23
C ARG A 54 -55.80 -0.86 -31.30
N PRO A 55 -55.52 -2.14 -30.98
CA PRO A 55 -55.42 -3.16 -32.02
C PRO A 55 -56.68 -3.04 -32.87
N VAL A 56 -56.53 -2.91 -34.19
CA VAL A 56 -57.69 -2.82 -35.08
C VAL A 56 -58.40 -4.17 -34.99
N GLU A 57 -59.64 -4.16 -34.50
CA GLU A 57 -60.49 -5.34 -34.40
C GLU A 57 -60.69 -5.89 -35.81
N ILE A 58 -59.97 -6.98 -36.13
CA ILE A 58 -59.99 -7.60 -37.46
C ILE A 58 -61.38 -8.20 -37.66
N PRO A 59 -62.20 -7.72 -38.62
CA PRO A 59 -63.54 -8.25 -38.80
C PRO A 59 -63.44 -9.71 -39.27
N GLU A 60 -64.01 -10.65 -38.51
CA GLU A 60 -63.78 -12.09 -38.70
C GLU A 60 -64.28 -12.65 -40.04
N GLY A 61 -65.10 -11.90 -40.78
CA GLY A 61 -65.48 -12.20 -42.17
C GLY A 61 -64.57 -11.61 -43.26
N GLY A 62 -63.55 -10.82 -42.92
CA GLY A 62 -62.82 -9.96 -43.86
C GLY A 62 -61.47 -10.46 -44.38
N SER A 63 -60.96 -11.59 -43.84
CA SER A 63 -59.54 -12.03 -43.93
C SER A 63 -58.80 -11.71 -45.23
N LEU A 64 -59.27 -12.23 -46.38
CA LEU A 64 -58.56 -12.08 -47.66
C LEU A 64 -58.71 -10.69 -48.29
N LEU A 65 -59.91 -10.09 -48.25
CA LEU A 65 -60.15 -8.77 -48.84
C LEU A 65 -59.49 -7.64 -48.03
N HIS A 66 -59.47 -7.75 -46.71
CA HIS A 66 -58.76 -6.80 -45.83
C HIS A 66 -57.24 -6.89 -46.04
N ARG A 67 -56.68 -8.11 -46.09
CA ARG A 67 -55.27 -8.33 -46.42
C ARG A 67 -54.91 -7.80 -47.81
N ALA A 68 -55.81 -7.93 -48.79
CA ALA A 68 -55.61 -7.38 -50.13
C ALA A 68 -55.66 -5.85 -50.16
N ALA A 69 -56.62 -5.20 -49.48
CA ALA A 69 -56.68 -3.75 -49.37
C ALA A 69 -55.39 -3.16 -48.76
N ASN A 70 -54.92 -3.74 -47.66
CA ASN A 70 -53.68 -3.30 -47.00
C ASN A 70 -52.43 -3.62 -47.86
N SER A 71 -52.41 -4.74 -48.59
CA SER A 71 -51.33 -5.05 -49.54
C SER A 71 -51.30 -4.09 -50.74
N LEU A 72 -52.47 -3.65 -51.25
CA LEU A 72 -52.58 -2.65 -52.32
C LEU A 72 -52.02 -1.29 -51.89
N VAL A 73 -52.29 -0.88 -50.65
CA VAL A 73 -51.70 0.33 -50.05
C VAL A 73 -50.19 0.16 -49.90
N ALA A 74 -49.71 -0.98 -49.39
CA ALA A 74 -48.28 -1.24 -49.23
C ALA A 74 -47.52 -1.23 -50.58
N ASP A 75 -48.05 -1.85 -51.64
CA ASP A 75 -47.47 -1.80 -53.00
C ASP A 75 -47.38 -0.35 -53.51
N HIS A 76 -48.41 0.46 -53.27
CA HIS A 76 -48.42 1.86 -53.66
C HIS A 76 -47.40 2.69 -52.87
N LEU A 77 -47.35 2.55 -51.54
CA LEU A 77 -46.36 3.23 -50.68
C LEU A 77 -44.93 2.85 -51.08
N GLN A 78 -44.68 1.58 -51.40
CA GLN A 78 -43.38 1.08 -51.83
C GLN A 78 -42.98 1.63 -53.20
N LYS A 79 -43.84 1.53 -54.23
CA LYS A 79 -43.51 2.05 -55.57
C LYS A 79 -43.41 3.59 -55.62
N CYS A 80 -44.03 4.30 -54.68
CA CYS A 80 -43.92 5.75 -54.54
C CYS A 80 -42.85 6.20 -53.51
N SER A 81 -41.96 5.30 -53.04
CA SER A 81 -40.83 5.61 -52.14
C SER A 81 -41.22 6.30 -50.82
N TYR A 82 -42.41 6.01 -50.28
CA TYR A 82 -42.85 6.52 -48.99
C TYR A 82 -42.32 5.67 -47.82
N ASP A 83 -41.00 5.49 -47.77
CA ASP A 83 -40.31 4.52 -46.89
C ASP A 83 -40.63 4.69 -45.40
N TYR A 84 -40.71 5.95 -44.92
CA TYR A 84 -41.10 6.24 -43.54
C TYR A 84 -42.51 5.74 -43.25
N THR A 85 -43.49 6.14 -44.06
CA THR A 85 -44.89 5.72 -43.93
C THR A 85 -45.04 4.22 -44.03
N LEU A 86 -44.35 3.57 -44.98
CA LEU A 86 -44.34 2.12 -45.14
C LEU A 86 -43.75 1.39 -43.92
N SER A 87 -42.72 1.96 -43.28
CA SER A 87 -42.09 1.38 -42.08
C SER A 87 -42.98 1.41 -40.83
N VAL A 88 -43.98 2.32 -40.79
CA VAL A 88 -45.00 2.42 -39.74
C VAL A 88 -46.25 1.61 -40.10
N PHE A 89 -46.71 1.72 -41.34
CA PHE A 89 -47.94 1.07 -41.84
C PHE A 89 -47.88 -0.46 -41.81
N LEU A 90 -46.74 -1.08 -42.10
CA LEU A 90 -46.63 -2.55 -42.08
C LEU A 90 -46.84 -3.14 -40.66
N PRO A 91 -46.17 -2.64 -39.60
CA PRO A 91 -46.52 -2.98 -38.21
C PRO A 91 -47.97 -2.66 -37.83
N GLU A 92 -48.49 -1.48 -38.16
CA GLU A 92 -49.84 -1.04 -37.75
C GLU A 92 -50.97 -1.83 -38.43
N SER A 93 -50.79 -2.23 -39.69
CA SER A 93 -51.75 -3.07 -40.44
C SER A 93 -51.64 -4.57 -40.12
N GLY A 94 -50.67 -4.97 -39.30
CA GLY A 94 -50.40 -6.38 -38.95
C GLY A 94 -49.78 -7.22 -40.08
N ILE A 95 -49.34 -6.60 -41.18
CA ILE A 95 -48.83 -7.31 -42.36
C ILE A 95 -47.30 -7.30 -42.38
N SER A 96 -46.72 -8.49 -42.22
CA SER A 96 -45.30 -8.73 -42.49
C SER A 96 -45.00 -8.63 -43.99
N ARG A 97 -43.77 -8.25 -44.38
CA ARG A 97 -43.37 -8.15 -45.80
C ARG A 97 -43.61 -9.44 -46.58
N ASP A 98 -43.41 -10.59 -45.94
CA ASP A 98 -43.59 -11.93 -46.51
C ASP A 98 -45.06 -12.32 -46.70
N GLN A 99 -46.00 -11.49 -46.26
CA GLN A 99 -47.45 -11.69 -46.41
C GLN A 99 -48.09 -10.80 -47.48
N LEU A 100 -47.33 -9.93 -48.15
CA LEU A 100 -47.83 -9.06 -49.22
C LEU A 100 -48.30 -9.87 -50.42
N LEU A 101 -49.49 -9.55 -50.93
CA LEU A 101 -50.01 -10.14 -52.17
C LEU A 101 -49.34 -9.51 -53.41
N THR A 102 -49.06 -10.32 -54.42
CA THR A 102 -48.46 -9.89 -55.68
C THR A 102 -49.50 -9.32 -56.66
N THR A 103 -49.03 -8.70 -57.74
CA THR A 103 -49.91 -8.23 -58.82
C THR A 103 -50.65 -9.36 -59.54
N SER A 104 -50.13 -10.59 -59.51
CA SER A 104 -50.86 -11.78 -60.00
C SER A 104 -52.04 -12.12 -59.08
N ASP A 105 -51.81 -12.11 -57.77
CA ASP A 105 -52.82 -12.44 -56.76
C ASP A 105 -53.97 -11.43 -56.78
N PHE A 106 -53.68 -10.13 -56.96
CA PHE A 106 -54.73 -9.10 -57.11
C PHE A 106 -55.59 -9.33 -58.35
N LEU A 107 -55.00 -9.71 -59.49
CA LEU A 107 -55.76 -9.99 -60.72
C LEU A 107 -56.63 -11.25 -60.59
N GLN A 108 -56.16 -12.27 -59.89
CA GLN A 108 -56.93 -13.48 -59.56
C GLN A 108 -58.07 -13.17 -58.58
N LEU A 109 -57.81 -12.38 -57.53
CA LEU A 109 -58.80 -11.97 -56.53
C LEU A 109 -59.93 -11.13 -57.13
N LEU A 110 -59.58 -10.18 -58.02
CA LEU A 110 -60.52 -9.36 -58.79
C LEU A 110 -61.19 -10.13 -59.96
N ARG A 111 -60.89 -11.43 -60.13
CA ARG A 111 -61.40 -12.31 -61.19
C ARG A 111 -61.20 -11.77 -62.62
N VAL A 112 -60.12 -11.01 -62.84
CA VAL A 112 -59.85 -10.35 -64.14
C VAL A 112 -59.27 -11.36 -65.12
N HIS A 113 -60.13 -11.96 -65.95
CA HIS A 113 -59.79 -13.05 -66.86
C HIS A 113 -58.56 -12.70 -67.76
N PRO A 114 -57.55 -13.60 -67.89
CA PRO A 114 -56.28 -13.28 -68.57
C PRO A 114 -56.38 -12.78 -70.01
N GLN A 115 -57.43 -13.17 -70.72
CA GLN A 115 -57.65 -12.76 -72.11
C GLN A 115 -58.35 -11.38 -72.25
N SER A 116 -58.87 -10.82 -71.15
CA SER A 116 -59.63 -9.56 -71.16
C SER A 116 -58.77 -8.35 -71.53
N LYS A 117 -59.40 -7.32 -72.11
CA LYS A 117 -58.72 -6.04 -72.41
C LYS A 117 -58.16 -5.38 -71.14
N VAL A 118 -58.88 -5.48 -70.03
CA VAL A 118 -58.48 -4.94 -68.71
C VAL A 118 -57.21 -5.63 -68.19
N HIS A 119 -57.13 -6.96 -68.24
CA HIS A 119 -55.92 -7.71 -67.85
C HIS A 119 -54.69 -7.25 -68.65
N LYS A 120 -54.84 -7.11 -69.98
CA LYS A 120 -53.77 -6.66 -70.87
C LYS A 120 -53.37 -5.20 -70.63
N SER A 121 -54.29 -4.33 -70.25
CA SER A 121 -54.01 -2.92 -69.92
C SER A 121 -53.27 -2.79 -68.58
N LEU A 122 -53.70 -3.53 -67.55
CA LEU A 122 -53.07 -3.55 -66.23
C LEU A 122 -51.66 -4.17 -66.27
N ILE A 123 -51.45 -5.30 -66.96
CA ILE A 123 -50.10 -5.91 -67.07
C ILE A 123 -49.23 -5.17 -68.09
N GLY A 124 -49.79 -4.72 -69.22
CA GLY A 124 -49.02 -4.09 -70.31
C GLY A 124 -48.35 -2.76 -69.91
N LYS A 125 -48.83 -2.12 -68.85
CA LYS A 125 -48.26 -0.89 -68.26
C LYS A 125 -47.32 -1.16 -67.08
N LEU A 126 -47.06 -2.42 -66.74
CA LEU A 126 -46.34 -2.82 -65.53
C LEU A 126 -44.79 -2.86 -65.64
N PRO A 127 -44.14 -3.23 -66.78
CA PRO A 127 -42.68 -3.30 -66.84
C PRO A 127 -42.07 -1.89 -66.94
N GLY A 128 -41.67 -1.33 -65.79
CA GLY A 128 -40.94 -0.05 -65.70
C GLY A 128 -41.78 1.18 -65.33
N SER A 129 -43.07 1.03 -65.01
CA SER A 129 -43.88 2.16 -64.53
C SER A 129 -43.69 2.40 -63.03
N SER A 130 -43.37 3.64 -62.64
CA SER A 130 -43.11 4.08 -61.26
C SER A 130 -44.37 4.22 -60.38
N LYS A 131 -45.43 3.43 -60.66
CA LYS A 131 -46.75 3.59 -60.04
C LYS A 131 -47.30 2.25 -59.56
N GLY A 132 -47.80 2.22 -58.33
CA GLY A 132 -48.41 1.03 -57.70
C GLY A 132 -49.63 0.50 -58.47
N PHE A 133 -49.95 -0.78 -58.28
CA PHE A 133 -51.10 -1.43 -58.93
C PHE A 133 -52.41 -0.70 -58.63
N LEU A 134 -52.57 -0.19 -57.40
CA LEU A 134 -53.70 0.64 -56.97
C LEU A 134 -53.92 1.87 -57.88
N TRP A 135 -52.85 2.56 -58.28
CA TRP A 135 -52.93 3.70 -59.19
C TRP A 135 -53.43 3.28 -60.57
N GLN A 136 -52.88 2.18 -61.10
CA GLN A 136 -53.25 1.68 -62.43
C GLN A 136 -54.72 1.21 -62.46
N LEU A 137 -55.18 0.51 -61.43
CA LEU A 137 -56.57 0.10 -61.27
C LEU A 137 -57.53 1.30 -61.27
N LEU A 138 -57.19 2.37 -60.55
CA LEU A 138 -57.99 3.60 -60.53
C LEU A 138 -58.04 4.29 -61.90
N CYS A 139 -56.93 4.33 -62.64
CA CYS A 139 -56.92 4.87 -64.01
C CYS A 139 -57.77 4.04 -65.00
N GLU A 140 -57.75 2.71 -64.90
CA GLU A 140 -58.62 1.89 -65.76
C GLU A 140 -60.10 2.10 -65.41
N LEU A 141 -60.44 2.17 -64.12
CA LEU A 141 -61.81 2.43 -63.67
C LEU A 141 -62.32 3.80 -64.16
N THR A 142 -61.54 4.88 -64.03
CA THR A 142 -61.97 6.20 -64.53
C THR A 142 -62.06 6.26 -66.06
N SER A 143 -61.35 5.39 -66.79
CA SER A 143 -61.50 5.25 -68.24
C SER A 143 -62.69 4.38 -68.68
N ALA A 144 -63.33 3.67 -67.75
CA ALA A 144 -64.39 2.70 -68.02
C ALA A 144 -65.82 3.18 -67.65
N LEU A 145 -65.97 4.30 -66.94
CA LEU A 145 -67.28 4.90 -66.66
C LEU A 145 -67.81 5.66 -67.90
N PRO A 146 -69.02 5.37 -68.41
CA PRO A 146 -69.64 6.14 -69.48
C PRO A 146 -70.02 7.56 -69.04
N GLN A 147 -69.78 8.55 -69.90
CA GLN A 147 -70.36 9.90 -69.77
C GLN A 147 -71.71 9.95 -70.52
N GLY A 148 -72.81 9.67 -69.80
CA GLY A 148 -74.18 9.84 -70.29
C GLY A 148 -75.02 8.56 -70.34
N LEU A 149 -76.35 8.71 -70.22
CA LEU A 149 -77.37 7.65 -70.21
C LEU A 149 -78.71 8.20 -70.77
N THR A 150 -79.38 7.43 -71.64
CA THR A 150 -80.68 7.73 -72.28
C THR A 150 -81.34 6.43 -72.79
N GLU A 151 -82.62 6.19 -72.50
CA GLU A 151 -83.41 5.00 -72.93
C GLU A 151 -84.89 5.37 -73.23
N ASP A 152 -85.66 4.48 -73.91
CA ASP A 152 -87.02 4.73 -74.47
C ASP A 152 -87.92 3.45 -74.52
N ILE A 153 -89.26 3.55 -74.72
CA ILE A 153 -90.29 2.54 -74.31
C ILE A 153 -91.52 2.39 -75.29
N GLY A 154 -92.24 1.23 -75.34
CA GLY A 154 -93.57 1.08 -76.03
C GLY A 154 -94.38 -0.24 -75.79
N CYS A 155 -95.72 -0.27 -76.04
CA CYS A 155 -96.72 -1.37 -75.78
C CYS A 155 -98.02 -1.35 -76.65
N GLN A 156 -98.80 -2.46 -76.81
CA GLN A 156 -100.20 -2.51 -77.39
C GLN A 156 -101.04 -3.83 -77.12
N THR A 157 -102.37 -3.85 -77.38
CA THR A 157 -103.38 -4.99 -77.28
C THR A 157 -104.50 -4.95 -78.37
N ASP A 158 -105.39 -5.97 -78.49
CA ASP A 158 -106.89 -5.91 -78.80
C ASP A 158 -107.59 -7.23 -79.30
N ALA A 159 -108.86 -7.16 -79.81
CA ALA A 159 -110.04 -8.00 -79.41
C ALA A 159 -111.17 -8.29 -80.50
N THR A 160 -112.41 -8.68 -80.10
CA THR A 160 -113.73 -8.78 -80.88
C THR A 160 -113.99 -10.07 -81.75
N THR A 161 -115.17 -10.51 -82.30
CA THR A 161 -116.57 -10.00 -82.57
C THR A 161 -117.68 -11.12 -82.73
N LEU A 162 -118.95 -10.76 -83.11
CA LEU A 162 -120.20 -11.55 -83.42
C LEU A 162 -121.08 -10.76 -84.47
N PRO A 163 -122.31 -11.12 -84.96
CA PRO A 163 -123.25 -12.29 -84.88
C PRO A 163 -123.51 -12.91 -86.31
N PRO A 164 -124.69 -13.04 -87.02
CA PRO A 164 -126.18 -13.20 -86.83
C PRO A 164 -126.78 -14.45 -87.61
N SER A 165 -128.04 -14.70 -88.10
CA SER A 165 -129.49 -14.28 -88.04
C SER A 165 -130.43 -15.38 -88.68
N ALA A 166 -131.79 -15.27 -88.72
CA ALA A 166 -132.75 -16.31 -89.25
C ALA A 166 -134.15 -15.79 -89.80
N SER A 167 -135.07 -16.70 -90.21
CA SER A 167 -136.26 -16.46 -91.10
C SER A 167 -137.67 -16.74 -90.51
N LEU A 168 -138.73 -16.80 -91.34
CA LEU A 168 -140.16 -16.87 -90.92
C LEU A 168 -140.60 -18.24 -90.38
N ASN A 169 -140.09 -19.36 -90.91
CA ASN A 169 -140.36 -20.67 -90.30
C ASN A 169 -139.71 -20.75 -88.91
N ASP A 170 -138.57 -20.05 -88.75
CA ASP A 170 -137.91 -19.80 -87.47
C ASP A 170 -138.68 -18.82 -86.57
N LYS A 171 -139.77 -18.17 -87.04
CA LYS A 171 -140.69 -17.42 -86.16
C LYS A 171 -141.78 -18.29 -85.54
N LEU A 172 -142.21 -19.37 -86.19
CA LEU A 172 -143.08 -20.37 -85.56
C LEU A 172 -142.25 -21.32 -84.69
N ARG A 173 -141.10 -21.81 -85.18
CA ARG A 173 -140.13 -22.49 -84.31
C ARG A 173 -139.70 -21.61 -83.14
N SER A 174 -139.36 -20.33 -83.33
CA SER A 174 -139.10 -19.46 -82.16
C SER A 174 -140.34 -18.99 -81.41
N VAL A 175 -141.54 -19.51 -81.67
CA VAL A 175 -142.67 -19.44 -80.72
C VAL A 175 -142.71 -20.72 -79.88
N ASP A 176 -142.65 -21.90 -80.49
CA ASP A 176 -142.59 -23.17 -79.76
C ASP A 176 -141.29 -23.32 -78.94
N GLU A 177 -140.15 -22.90 -79.50
CA GLU A 177 -138.89 -22.72 -78.76
C GLU A 177 -139.04 -21.60 -77.75
N ARG A 178 -139.70 -20.46 -77.99
CA ARG A 178 -139.90 -19.48 -76.90
C ARG A 178 -140.75 -20.03 -75.76
N PHE A 179 -141.71 -20.92 -76.02
CA PHE A 179 -142.49 -21.57 -74.97
C PHE A 179 -141.78 -22.75 -74.30
N SER A 180 -141.04 -23.58 -75.04
CA SER A 180 -140.17 -24.60 -74.44
C SER A 180 -139.05 -23.91 -73.66
N VAL A 181 -138.29 -23.00 -74.28
CA VAL A 181 -137.28 -22.18 -73.60
C VAL A 181 -137.88 -21.35 -72.47
N GLN A 182 -139.11 -20.84 -72.49
CA GLN A 182 -139.72 -20.24 -71.30
C GLN A 182 -140.03 -21.28 -70.21
N ARG A 183 -140.61 -22.43 -70.55
CA ARG A 183 -140.85 -23.53 -69.59
C ARG A 183 -139.54 -24.05 -68.99
N ASP A 184 -138.52 -24.17 -69.82
CA ASP A 184 -137.22 -24.73 -69.51
C ASP A 184 -136.33 -23.66 -68.85
N GLN A 185 -136.55 -22.36 -69.08
CA GLN A 185 -136.05 -21.24 -68.28
C GLN A 185 -136.80 -21.09 -66.96
N LEU A 186 -138.08 -21.45 -66.86
CA LEU A 186 -138.82 -21.47 -65.59
C LEU A 186 -138.36 -22.66 -64.74
N ALA A 187 -138.20 -23.83 -65.35
CA ALA A 187 -137.60 -25.00 -64.72
C ALA A 187 -136.14 -24.72 -64.33
N ALA A 188 -135.31 -24.25 -65.26
CA ALA A 188 -133.91 -23.93 -64.98
C ALA A 188 -133.74 -22.73 -64.03
N SER A 189 -134.57 -21.68 -64.07
CA SER A 189 -134.50 -20.62 -63.05
C SER A 189 -134.99 -21.10 -61.70
N SER A 190 -135.94 -22.04 -61.62
CA SER A 190 -136.29 -22.69 -60.34
C SER A 190 -135.14 -23.58 -59.83
N ALA A 191 -134.48 -24.33 -60.71
CA ALA A 191 -133.32 -25.16 -60.37
C ALA A 191 -132.12 -24.32 -59.97
N LEU A 192 -131.74 -23.31 -60.76
CA LEU A 192 -130.73 -22.30 -60.44
C LEU A 192 -131.07 -21.56 -59.14
N THR A 193 -132.33 -21.22 -58.87
CA THR A 193 -132.74 -20.63 -57.58
C THR A 193 -132.51 -21.59 -56.40
N ILE A 194 -132.63 -22.91 -56.61
CA ILE A 194 -132.32 -23.93 -55.60
C ILE A 194 -130.79 -24.14 -55.49
N GLU A 195 -130.07 -24.20 -56.60
CA GLU A 195 -128.61 -24.35 -56.66
C GLU A 195 -127.86 -23.13 -56.12
N ASP A 196 -128.22 -21.91 -56.52
CA ASP A 196 -127.72 -20.67 -55.91
C ASP A 196 -128.05 -20.60 -54.42
N ARG A 197 -129.21 -21.11 -54.01
CA ARG A 197 -129.56 -21.18 -52.58
C ARG A 197 -128.69 -22.20 -51.84
N MET A 198 -128.44 -23.37 -52.42
CA MET A 198 -127.50 -24.39 -51.90
C MET A 198 -126.06 -23.85 -51.86
N LEU A 199 -125.57 -23.24 -52.93
CA LEU A 199 -124.26 -22.57 -53.00
C LEU A 199 -124.19 -21.41 -52.00
N SER A 200 -125.28 -20.67 -51.76
CA SER A 200 -125.32 -19.65 -50.71
C SER A 200 -125.21 -20.27 -49.32
N PHE A 201 -125.81 -21.44 -49.08
CA PHE A 201 -125.69 -22.16 -47.81
C PHE A 201 -124.27 -22.74 -47.64
N GLN A 202 -123.69 -23.35 -48.67
CA GLN A 202 -122.32 -23.82 -48.67
C GLN A 202 -121.34 -22.66 -48.40
N ARG A 203 -121.45 -21.55 -49.15
CA ARG A 203 -120.65 -20.34 -48.91
C ARG A 203 -120.82 -19.82 -47.47
N LYS A 204 -122.03 -19.80 -46.91
CA LYS A 204 -122.27 -19.40 -45.51
C LYS A 204 -121.68 -20.38 -44.49
N VAL A 205 -121.60 -21.68 -44.80
CA VAL A 205 -120.93 -22.69 -43.94
C VAL A 205 -119.41 -22.54 -44.04
N ASP A 206 -118.86 -22.45 -45.25
CA ASP A 206 -117.43 -22.22 -45.49
C ASP A 206 -116.96 -20.90 -44.88
N GLU A 207 -117.77 -19.84 -44.95
CA GLU A 207 -117.46 -18.53 -44.38
C GLU A 207 -117.52 -18.54 -42.84
N ARG A 208 -118.43 -19.30 -42.23
CA ARG A 208 -118.44 -19.57 -40.77
C ARG A 208 -117.22 -20.37 -40.33
N ALA A 209 -116.86 -21.43 -41.05
CA ALA A 209 -115.67 -22.22 -40.75
C ALA A 209 -114.39 -21.36 -40.89
N ARG A 210 -114.31 -20.55 -41.96
CA ARG A 210 -113.22 -19.58 -42.17
C ARG A 210 -113.20 -18.47 -41.12
N SER A 211 -114.34 -18.02 -40.60
CA SER A 211 -114.37 -17.00 -39.53
C SER A 211 -113.98 -17.59 -38.17
N GLN A 212 -114.42 -18.81 -37.85
CA GLN A 212 -114.00 -19.56 -36.67
C GLN A 212 -112.48 -19.80 -36.67
N VAL A 213 -111.92 -20.36 -37.74
CA VAL A 213 -110.45 -20.57 -37.85
C VAL A 213 -109.69 -19.23 -37.80
N LYS A 214 -110.21 -18.15 -38.39
CA LYS A 214 -109.61 -16.81 -38.24
C LYS A 214 -109.65 -16.32 -36.79
N GLN A 215 -110.72 -16.57 -36.05
CA GLN A 215 -110.86 -16.19 -34.64
C GLN A 215 -109.93 -17.00 -33.73
N GLU A 216 -109.82 -18.31 -33.93
CA GLU A 216 -108.87 -19.17 -33.19
C GLU A 216 -107.42 -18.78 -33.49
N VAL A 217 -107.07 -18.53 -34.75
CA VAL A 217 -105.73 -18.06 -35.15
C VAL A 217 -105.44 -16.63 -34.64
N ALA A 218 -106.45 -15.77 -34.52
CA ALA A 218 -106.30 -14.46 -33.88
C ALA A 218 -106.05 -14.61 -32.37
N HIS A 219 -106.87 -15.40 -31.68
CA HIS A 219 -106.74 -15.68 -30.25
C HIS A 219 -105.35 -16.27 -29.93
N PHE A 220 -104.92 -17.32 -30.64
CA PHE A 220 -103.59 -17.91 -30.48
C PHE A 220 -102.44 -16.91 -30.72
N LYS A 221 -102.61 -15.95 -31.63
CA LYS A 221 -101.62 -14.89 -31.88
C LYS A 221 -101.59 -13.81 -30.78
N GLU A 222 -102.70 -13.62 -30.08
CA GLU A 222 -102.85 -12.63 -29.01
C GLU A 222 -102.49 -13.19 -27.62
N THR A 223 -102.81 -14.46 -27.34
CA THR A 223 -102.50 -15.13 -26.08
C THR A 223 -101.21 -15.95 -26.19
N GLU A 224 -101.23 -17.11 -26.84
CA GLU A 224 -100.15 -18.09 -26.80
C GLU A 224 -98.86 -17.61 -27.45
N LEU A 225 -98.94 -16.91 -28.59
CA LEU A 225 -97.75 -16.34 -29.24
C LEU A 225 -97.13 -15.20 -28.41
N VAL A 226 -97.92 -14.47 -27.62
CA VAL A 226 -97.41 -13.44 -26.70
C VAL A 226 -96.82 -14.09 -25.45
N ARG A 227 -97.48 -15.13 -24.91
CA ARG A 227 -97.01 -15.94 -23.79
C ARG A 227 -95.65 -16.59 -24.08
N MET A 228 -95.51 -17.30 -25.20
CA MET A 228 -94.22 -17.89 -25.62
C MET A 228 -93.12 -16.83 -25.81
N LYS A 229 -93.46 -15.67 -26.40
CA LYS A 229 -92.50 -14.54 -26.54
C LYS A 229 -92.10 -13.92 -25.21
N LEU A 230 -92.96 -13.96 -24.19
CA LEU A 230 -92.62 -13.52 -22.84
C LEU A 230 -91.76 -14.57 -22.13
N GLU A 231 -92.12 -15.85 -22.22
CA GLU A 231 -91.39 -16.96 -21.61
C GLU A 231 -89.95 -17.07 -22.14
N GLU A 232 -89.74 -16.99 -23.46
CA GLU A 232 -88.37 -16.98 -24.03
C GLU A 232 -87.60 -15.69 -23.68
N LYS A 233 -88.26 -14.54 -23.56
CA LYS A 233 -87.62 -13.29 -23.07
C LYS A 233 -87.21 -13.39 -21.59
N GLU A 234 -88.03 -14.04 -20.76
CA GLU A 234 -87.68 -14.26 -19.36
C GLU A 234 -86.59 -15.33 -19.20
N LYS A 235 -86.61 -16.38 -20.02
CA LYS A 235 -85.60 -17.44 -20.04
C LYS A 235 -84.24 -16.87 -20.46
N THR A 236 -84.16 -16.17 -21.58
CA THR A 236 -82.94 -15.47 -22.00
C THR A 236 -82.48 -14.42 -20.99
N ARG A 237 -83.39 -13.71 -20.30
CA ARG A 237 -83.02 -12.85 -19.15
C ARG A 237 -82.41 -13.65 -17.99
N ARG A 238 -83.04 -14.78 -17.59
CA ARG A 238 -82.54 -15.66 -16.51
C ARG A 238 -81.15 -16.23 -16.84
N GLU A 239 -80.93 -16.65 -18.08
CA GLU A 239 -79.65 -17.15 -18.60
C GLU A 239 -78.59 -16.03 -18.58
N MET A 240 -78.90 -14.84 -19.10
CA MET A 240 -78.00 -13.67 -19.05
C MET A 240 -77.66 -13.25 -17.61
N ASP A 241 -78.63 -13.29 -16.70
CA ASP A 241 -78.40 -13.00 -15.29
C ASP A 241 -77.59 -14.12 -14.58
N ALA A 242 -77.70 -15.38 -15.01
CA ALA A 242 -76.88 -16.48 -14.52
C ALA A 242 -75.41 -16.30 -14.94
N MET A 243 -75.16 -16.11 -16.25
CA MET A 243 -73.83 -15.85 -16.80
C MET A 243 -73.15 -14.63 -16.14
N ARG A 244 -73.92 -13.59 -15.79
CA ARG A 244 -73.42 -12.43 -15.03
C ARG A 244 -72.99 -12.79 -13.61
N ARG A 245 -73.79 -13.56 -12.86
CA ARG A 245 -73.44 -13.99 -11.50
C ARG A 245 -72.23 -14.92 -11.49
N GLU A 246 -72.14 -15.83 -12.45
CA GLU A 246 -70.98 -16.73 -12.62
C GLU A 246 -69.71 -15.94 -12.92
N LEU A 247 -69.78 -15.00 -13.87
CA LEU A 247 -68.65 -14.11 -14.19
C LEU A 247 -68.24 -13.22 -13.01
N GLU A 248 -69.19 -12.66 -12.26
CA GLU A 248 -68.91 -11.94 -11.01
C GLU A 248 -68.27 -12.83 -9.95
N GLN A 249 -68.72 -14.08 -9.79
CA GLN A 249 -68.16 -15.04 -8.83
C GLN A 249 -66.74 -15.47 -9.23
N GLU A 250 -66.47 -15.65 -10.53
CA GLU A 250 -65.12 -15.84 -11.04
C GLU A 250 -64.22 -14.62 -10.76
N TYR A 251 -64.69 -13.39 -10.99
CA TYR A 251 -63.88 -12.20 -10.70
C TYR A 251 -63.62 -12.03 -9.19
N ARG A 252 -64.61 -12.29 -8.33
CA ARG A 252 -64.45 -12.26 -6.87
C ARG A 252 -63.44 -13.30 -6.41
N THR A 253 -63.59 -14.57 -6.80
CA THR A 253 -62.66 -15.65 -6.41
C THR A 253 -61.23 -15.42 -6.94
N LYS A 254 -61.07 -14.87 -8.16
CA LYS A 254 -59.75 -14.47 -8.68
C LYS A 254 -59.16 -13.29 -7.90
N SER A 255 -59.96 -12.30 -7.52
CA SER A 255 -59.57 -11.17 -6.67
C SER A 255 -59.12 -11.64 -5.28
N ASP A 256 -59.92 -12.47 -4.62
CA ASP A 256 -59.64 -13.00 -3.29
C ASP A 256 -58.39 -13.88 -3.27
N ALA A 257 -58.17 -14.69 -4.32
CA ALA A 257 -56.95 -15.47 -4.49
C ALA A 257 -55.69 -14.60 -4.69
N LEU A 258 -55.81 -13.47 -5.40
CA LEU A 258 -54.72 -12.50 -5.56
C LEU A 258 -54.43 -11.76 -4.24
N LEU A 259 -55.46 -11.29 -3.54
CA LEU A 259 -55.32 -10.65 -2.22
C LEU A 259 -54.74 -11.60 -1.16
N ALA A 260 -55.13 -12.88 -1.18
CA ALA A 260 -54.55 -13.90 -0.31
C ALA A 260 -53.07 -14.15 -0.66
N ARG A 261 -52.72 -14.22 -1.96
CA ARG A 261 -51.33 -14.35 -2.42
C ARG A 261 -50.47 -13.15 -2.03
N GLU A 262 -51.01 -11.93 -2.11
CA GLU A 262 -50.36 -10.69 -1.71
C GLU A 262 -50.10 -10.65 -0.20
N ARG A 263 -51.13 -10.91 0.63
CA ARG A 263 -50.99 -11.04 2.10
C ARG A 263 -49.93 -12.09 2.46
N ASN A 264 -49.98 -13.27 1.85
CA ASN A 264 -49.00 -14.33 2.03
C ASN A 264 -47.60 -13.98 1.52
N ALA A 265 -47.43 -12.96 0.66
CA ALA A 265 -46.12 -12.44 0.28
C ALA A 265 -45.61 -11.40 1.29
N ILE A 266 -46.47 -10.47 1.71
CA ILE A 266 -46.19 -9.44 2.72
C ILE A 266 -45.81 -10.08 4.06
N GLU A 267 -46.58 -11.06 4.54
CA GLU A 267 -46.27 -11.77 5.79
C GLU A 267 -44.91 -12.48 5.75
N ARG A 268 -44.54 -13.08 4.62
CA ARG A 268 -43.22 -13.74 4.50
C ARG A 268 -42.08 -12.74 4.48
N LEU A 269 -42.27 -11.59 3.80
CA LEU A 269 -41.31 -10.50 3.80
C LEU A 269 -41.15 -9.91 5.21
N GLN A 270 -42.24 -9.66 5.92
CA GLN A 270 -42.23 -9.19 7.31
C GLN A 270 -41.53 -10.19 8.25
N LYS A 271 -41.88 -11.48 8.17
CA LYS A 271 -41.23 -12.54 8.97
C LYS A 271 -39.74 -12.68 8.67
N GLN A 272 -39.33 -12.52 7.41
CA GLN A 272 -37.92 -12.54 7.03
C GLN A 272 -37.17 -11.28 7.50
N GLN A 273 -37.79 -10.10 7.42
CA GLN A 273 -37.24 -8.86 7.95
C GLN A 273 -37.09 -8.94 9.48
N GLU A 274 -38.10 -9.43 10.21
CA GLU A 274 -38.02 -9.68 11.65
C GLU A 274 -36.86 -10.60 12.05
N ILE A 275 -36.57 -11.64 11.24
CA ILE A 275 -35.45 -12.55 11.46
C ILE A 275 -34.12 -11.80 11.22
N GLN A 276 -34.01 -11.07 10.11
CA GLN A 276 -32.80 -10.29 9.78
C GLN A 276 -32.52 -9.20 10.82
N ASP A 277 -33.54 -8.51 11.31
CA ASP A 277 -33.40 -7.50 12.37
C ASP A 277 -32.92 -8.17 13.68
N LYS A 278 -33.49 -9.33 14.07
CA LYS A 278 -33.04 -10.10 15.25
C LYS A 278 -31.59 -10.60 15.09
N GLU A 279 -31.21 -11.07 13.91
CA GLU A 279 -29.84 -11.49 13.58
C GLU A 279 -28.85 -10.32 13.64
N MET A 280 -29.18 -9.17 13.04
CA MET A 280 -28.35 -7.96 13.13
C MET A 280 -28.24 -7.43 14.56
N HIS A 281 -29.32 -7.48 15.35
CA HIS A 281 -29.28 -7.12 16.76
C HIS A 281 -28.37 -8.07 17.57
N ALA A 282 -28.44 -9.38 17.32
CA ALA A 282 -27.56 -10.36 17.96
C ALA A 282 -26.08 -10.18 17.57
N GLN A 283 -25.79 -9.96 16.27
CA GLN A 283 -24.44 -9.67 15.79
C GLN A 283 -23.88 -8.37 16.40
N ARG A 284 -24.69 -7.31 16.45
CA ARG A 284 -24.31 -6.04 17.09
C ARG A 284 -24.03 -6.22 18.58
N GLN A 285 -24.82 -7.02 19.28
CA GLN A 285 -24.64 -7.30 20.70
C GLN A 285 -23.35 -8.09 20.96
N ALA A 286 -23.07 -9.13 20.16
CA ALA A 286 -21.82 -9.89 20.24
C ALA A 286 -20.59 -8.99 20.00
N ILE A 287 -20.63 -8.09 19.01
CA ILE A 287 -19.54 -7.14 18.74
C ILE A 287 -19.34 -6.14 19.90
N LEU A 288 -20.40 -5.74 20.60
CA LEU A 288 -20.29 -4.89 21.80
C LEU A 288 -19.65 -5.65 22.97
N GLU A 289 -20.03 -6.91 23.18
CA GLU A 289 -19.44 -7.79 24.20
C GLU A 289 -17.96 -8.06 23.91
N GLU A 290 -17.60 -8.37 22.66
CA GLU A 290 -16.20 -8.50 22.22
C GLU A 290 -15.41 -7.20 22.50
N LEU A 291 -15.95 -6.04 22.13
CA LEU A 291 -15.33 -4.74 22.37
C LEU A 291 -15.12 -4.47 23.87
N GLU A 292 -16.04 -4.87 24.74
CA GLU A 292 -15.87 -4.79 26.18
C GLU A 292 -14.80 -5.76 26.71
N THR A 293 -14.72 -7.00 26.20
CA THR A 293 -13.61 -7.91 26.57
C THR A 293 -12.25 -7.36 26.14
N VAL A 294 -12.15 -6.73 24.97
CA VAL A 294 -10.92 -6.10 24.47
C VAL A 294 -10.55 -4.90 25.33
N ARG A 295 -11.50 -4.01 25.65
CA ARG A 295 -11.27 -2.88 26.57
C ARG A 295 -10.81 -3.32 27.96
N ASN A 296 -11.41 -4.39 28.50
CA ASN A 296 -11.02 -4.93 29.80
C ASN A 296 -9.61 -5.54 29.77
N ARG A 297 -9.25 -6.26 28.71
CA ARG A 297 -7.87 -6.76 28.49
C ARG A 297 -6.86 -5.63 28.33
N GLU A 298 -7.19 -4.58 27.57
CA GLU A 298 -6.34 -3.39 27.41
C GLU A 298 -6.14 -2.66 28.74
N ALA A 299 -7.21 -2.47 29.52
CA ALA A 299 -7.16 -1.86 30.84
C ALA A 299 -6.36 -2.70 31.85
N GLN A 300 -6.35 -4.03 31.74
CA GLN A 300 -5.48 -4.91 32.52
C GLN A 300 -4.02 -4.75 32.08
N ALA A 301 -3.72 -4.88 30.78
CA ALA A 301 -2.36 -4.78 30.25
C ALA A 301 -1.71 -3.42 30.54
N ARG A 302 -2.49 -2.32 30.53
CA ARG A 302 -2.03 -0.99 30.96
C ARG A 302 -1.61 -0.96 32.44
N ARG A 303 -2.38 -1.59 33.35
CA ARG A 303 -2.01 -1.68 34.78
C ARG A 303 -0.78 -2.55 35.00
N GLU A 304 -0.66 -3.65 34.26
CA GLU A 304 0.51 -4.53 34.32
C GLU A 304 1.77 -3.82 33.81
N ALA A 305 1.67 -3.05 32.74
CA ALA A 305 2.74 -2.15 32.28
C ALA A 305 3.11 -1.10 33.34
N GLU A 306 2.14 -0.37 33.90
CA GLU A 306 2.40 0.61 34.97
C GLU A 306 3.07 0.02 36.22
N VAL A 307 2.76 -1.23 36.56
CA VAL A 307 3.40 -1.95 37.68
C VAL A 307 4.82 -2.36 37.31
N ASN A 308 5.05 -2.86 36.09
CA ASN A 308 6.37 -3.23 35.59
C ASN A 308 7.29 -2.01 35.46
N ASP A 309 6.80 -0.89 34.94
CA ASP A 309 7.56 0.37 34.82
C ASP A 309 8.01 0.87 36.21
N ARG A 310 7.12 0.80 37.21
CA ARG A 310 7.47 1.14 38.61
C ARG A 310 8.48 0.17 39.21
N ALA A 311 8.38 -1.13 38.91
CA ALA A 311 9.36 -2.12 39.36
C ALA A 311 10.74 -1.87 38.72
N VAL A 312 10.79 -1.61 37.42
CA VAL A 312 12.01 -1.25 36.69
C VAL A 312 12.63 0.03 37.24
N GLN A 313 11.83 1.06 37.52
CA GLN A 313 12.31 2.30 38.15
C GLN A 313 12.93 2.04 39.52
N ILE A 314 12.28 1.22 40.36
CA ILE A 314 12.80 0.84 41.69
C ILE A 314 14.12 0.09 41.59
N GLU A 315 14.28 -0.85 40.65
CA GLU A 315 15.57 -1.53 40.45
C GLU A 315 16.64 -0.60 39.86
N GLN A 316 16.29 0.32 38.96
CA GLN A 316 17.23 1.34 38.46
C GLN A 316 17.72 2.25 39.58
N ASP A 317 16.84 2.71 40.48
CA ASP A 317 17.22 3.62 41.56
C ASP A 317 18.02 2.89 42.66
N LYS A 318 17.74 1.60 42.90
CA LYS A 318 18.64 0.73 43.68
C LYS A 318 20.02 0.63 43.04
N MET A 319 20.12 0.36 41.74
CA MET A 319 21.40 0.24 41.03
C MET A 319 22.21 1.54 41.11
N LYS A 320 21.59 2.70 40.84
CA LYS A 320 22.24 4.02 41.04
C LYS A 320 22.75 4.19 42.46
N SER A 321 21.96 3.82 43.47
CA SER A 321 22.38 3.91 44.88
C SER A 321 23.56 2.98 45.22
N LEU A 322 23.70 1.84 44.55
CA LEU A 322 24.85 0.94 44.68
C LEU A 322 26.07 1.50 43.96
N GLU A 323 25.91 2.02 42.74
CA GLU A 323 26.95 2.69 41.95
C GLU A 323 27.54 3.89 42.71
N GLU A 324 26.70 4.79 43.25
CA GLU A 324 27.14 5.89 44.09
C GLU A 324 27.93 5.42 45.33
N ASN A 325 27.49 4.36 45.99
CA ASN A 325 28.15 3.83 47.19
C ASN A 325 29.44 3.07 46.88
N ILE A 326 29.57 2.50 45.68
CA ILE A 326 30.85 1.99 45.16
C ILE A 326 31.77 3.17 44.85
N HIS A 327 31.30 4.21 44.15
CA HIS A 327 32.15 5.35 43.78
C HIS A 327 32.67 6.11 45.01
N ARG A 328 31.82 6.35 46.02
CA ARG A 328 32.25 6.89 47.34
C ARG A 328 33.33 6.05 48.02
N ARG A 329 33.28 4.71 47.87
CA ARG A 329 34.30 3.80 48.40
C ARG A 329 35.59 3.85 47.59
N GLU A 330 35.51 3.90 46.27
CA GLU A 330 36.66 4.09 45.39
C GLU A 330 37.36 5.43 45.68
N GLU A 331 36.62 6.52 45.83
CA GLU A 331 37.15 7.83 46.21
C GLU A 331 37.81 7.77 47.59
N ALA A 332 37.19 7.12 48.58
CA ALA A 332 37.80 6.94 49.89
C ALA A 332 39.11 6.13 49.83
N VAL A 333 39.16 5.06 49.03
CA VAL A 333 40.37 4.26 48.79
C VAL A 333 41.45 5.08 48.09
N ARG A 334 41.12 5.77 46.99
CA ARG A 334 42.07 6.66 46.26
C ARG A 334 42.64 7.75 47.15
N ASN A 335 41.82 8.38 47.99
CA ASN A 335 42.27 9.36 48.98
C ASN A 335 43.24 8.72 50.01
N ILE A 336 42.95 7.50 50.47
CA ILE A 336 43.83 6.77 51.40
C ILE A 336 45.16 6.44 50.71
N GLU A 337 45.14 5.91 49.48
CA GLU A 337 46.31 5.61 48.65
C GLU A 337 47.18 6.86 48.44
N GLU A 338 46.58 7.99 48.04
CA GLU A 338 47.27 9.28 47.94
C GLU A 338 47.92 9.70 49.26
N THR A 339 47.26 9.49 50.42
CA THR A 339 47.89 9.84 51.71
C THR A 339 49.04 8.92 52.08
N TYR A 340 49.00 7.63 51.71
CA TYR A 340 50.12 6.71 51.88
C TYR A 340 51.27 7.04 50.93
N GLU A 341 51.00 7.35 49.66
CA GLU A 341 52.02 7.79 48.71
C GLU A 341 52.70 9.09 49.17
N LYS A 342 51.93 10.08 49.65
CA LYS A 342 52.47 11.33 50.20
C LYS A 342 53.30 11.08 51.47
N ARG A 343 52.91 10.14 52.34
CA ARG A 343 53.72 9.73 53.50
C ARG A 343 55.02 9.05 53.07
N LEU A 344 54.94 8.06 52.18
CA LEU A 344 56.09 7.32 51.65
C LEU A 344 57.09 8.25 50.95
N ASN A 345 56.63 9.17 50.12
CA ASN A 345 57.49 10.18 49.48
C ASN A 345 58.15 11.12 50.50
N ASN A 346 57.45 11.52 51.56
CA ASN A 346 58.02 12.32 52.65
C ASN A 346 59.08 11.54 53.45
N GLU A 347 58.85 10.26 53.75
CA GLU A 347 59.82 9.40 54.44
C GLU A 347 61.04 9.09 53.56
N MET A 348 60.84 8.80 52.28
CA MET A 348 61.91 8.67 51.29
C MET A 348 62.71 9.96 51.13
N MET A 349 62.08 11.13 51.26
CA MET A 349 62.78 12.42 51.22
C MET A 349 63.58 12.67 52.51
N LYS A 350 63.02 12.35 53.70
CA LYS A 350 63.77 12.39 54.97
C LYS A 350 65.00 11.48 54.90
N TYR A 351 64.85 10.22 54.51
CA TYR A 351 65.95 9.28 54.39
C TYR A 351 67.03 9.76 53.39
N LYS A 352 66.62 10.31 52.23
CA LYS A 352 67.55 10.94 51.27
C LYS A 352 68.28 12.15 51.86
N LEU A 353 67.65 12.94 52.73
CA LEU A 353 68.28 14.07 53.41
C LEU A 353 69.20 13.62 54.56
N GLU A 354 68.82 12.59 55.30
CA GLU A 354 69.63 11.98 56.37
C GLU A 354 70.91 11.36 55.82
N VAL A 355 70.83 10.55 54.75
CA VAL A 355 72.00 9.97 54.07
C VAL A 355 72.90 11.06 53.48
N LYS A 356 72.33 12.12 52.88
CA LYS A 356 73.11 13.28 52.43
C LYS A 356 73.76 14.03 53.59
N GLY A 357 73.08 14.17 54.72
CA GLY A 357 73.62 14.81 55.92
C GLY A 357 74.75 14.00 56.56
N GLN A 358 74.64 12.67 56.59
CA GLN A 358 75.71 11.76 56.99
C GLN A 358 76.92 11.87 56.04
N TYR A 359 76.68 11.87 54.72
CA TYR A 359 77.75 12.05 53.73
C TYR A 359 78.47 13.39 53.89
N VAL A 360 77.75 14.50 54.10
CA VAL A 360 78.35 15.82 54.35
C VAL A 360 79.13 15.85 55.66
N LYS A 361 78.67 15.20 56.73
CA LYS A 361 79.44 15.07 57.98
C LYS A 361 80.73 14.30 57.78
N ILE A 362 80.69 13.15 57.11
CA ILE A 362 81.90 12.36 56.80
C ILE A 362 82.87 13.19 55.94
N LEU A 363 82.37 13.93 54.96
CA LEU A 363 83.19 14.84 54.16
C LEU A 363 83.86 15.92 55.01
N GLN A 364 83.12 16.55 55.94
CA GLN A 364 83.64 17.56 56.86
C GLN A 364 84.66 16.98 57.85
N GLU A 365 84.39 15.80 58.41
CA GLU A 365 85.31 15.10 59.31
C GLU A 365 86.62 14.74 58.60
N GLU A 366 86.56 14.30 57.34
CA GLU A 366 87.75 14.06 56.51
C GLU A 366 88.44 15.36 56.05
N GLU A 367 87.72 16.44 55.73
CA GLU A 367 88.31 17.75 55.44
C GLU A 367 89.07 18.33 56.65
N GLU A 368 88.50 18.19 57.86
CA GLU A 368 89.21 18.56 59.10
C GLU A 368 90.39 17.62 59.41
N ARG A 369 90.27 16.31 59.11
CA ARG A 369 91.39 15.36 59.25
C ARG A 369 92.51 15.68 58.29
N GLU A 370 92.21 15.98 57.02
CA GLU A 370 93.20 16.48 56.08
C GLU A 370 93.82 17.79 56.55
N ALA A 371 93.04 18.74 57.08
CA ALA A 371 93.57 19.98 57.62
C ALA A 371 94.58 19.73 58.76
N ARG A 372 94.20 18.91 59.75
CA ARG A 372 95.07 18.47 60.85
C ARG A 372 96.33 17.75 60.32
N ASN A 373 96.17 16.78 59.42
CA ASN A 373 97.29 16.07 58.80
C ASN A 373 98.22 17.01 57.99
N ARG A 374 97.67 18.06 57.34
CA ARG A 374 98.45 19.08 56.62
C ARG A 374 99.20 20.00 57.58
N GLU A 375 98.66 20.30 58.76
CA GLU A 375 99.33 21.07 59.81
C GLU A 375 100.41 20.24 60.53
N GLU A 376 100.13 18.99 60.87
CA GLU A 376 101.12 18.04 61.39
C GLU A 376 102.26 17.81 60.38
N ALA A 377 101.95 17.69 59.08
CA ALA A 377 102.97 17.57 58.03
C ALA A 377 103.84 18.84 57.89
N ARG A 378 103.29 20.03 58.15
CA ARG A 378 104.08 21.28 58.23
C ARG A 378 104.96 21.29 59.47
N HIS A 379 104.43 20.97 60.65
CA HIS A 379 105.19 20.91 61.89
C HIS A 379 106.35 19.89 61.78
N LEU A 380 106.08 18.70 61.25
CA LEU A 380 107.10 17.68 60.99
C LEU A 380 108.12 18.12 59.93
N ALA A 381 107.75 18.97 58.97
CA ALA A 381 108.71 19.55 58.02
C ALA A 381 109.58 20.62 58.69
N GLU A 382 108.99 21.49 59.51
CA GLU A 382 109.71 22.50 60.30
C GLU A 382 110.68 21.84 61.28
N GLU A 383 110.23 20.86 62.07
CA GLU A 383 111.07 20.02 62.93
C GLU A 383 112.19 19.32 62.16
N ARG A 384 111.93 18.80 60.96
CA ARG A 384 112.98 18.23 60.09
C ARG A 384 114.01 19.29 59.68
N THR A 385 113.59 20.52 59.35
CA THR A 385 114.55 21.59 59.02
C THR A 385 115.34 22.09 60.24
N ALA A 386 114.72 22.11 61.43
CA ALA A 386 115.42 22.39 62.68
C ALA A 386 116.43 21.26 62.99
N GLN A 387 116.04 20.00 62.79
CA GLN A 387 116.92 18.85 62.99
C GLN A 387 118.05 18.79 61.94
N THR A 388 117.86 19.24 60.70
CA THR A 388 118.97 19.36 59.74
C THR A 388 119.93 20.48 60.14
N ARG A 389 119.43 21.64 60.59
CA ARG A 389 120.28 22.73 61.14
C ARG A 389 121.10 22.24 62.33
N VAL A 390 120.48 21.61 63.32
CA VAL A 390 121.19 21.04 64.48
C VAL A 390 122.18 19.94 64.07
N LYS A 391 121.90 19.16 63.01
CA LYS A 391 122.88 18.21 62.43
C LYS A 391 124.01 18.90 61.67
N GLU A 392 123.80 20.08 61.12
CA GLU A 392 124.80 20.90 60.44
C GLU A 392 125.68 21.61 61.47
N GLU A 393 125.09 22.26 62.48
CA GLU A 393 125.77 22.79 63.67
C GLU A 393 126.59 21.69 64.39
N LEU A 394 126.06 20.47 64.51
CA LEU A 394 126.80 19.33 65.08
C LEU A 394 127.94 18.85 64.16
N ARG A 395 127.79 18.94 62.83
CA ARG A 395 128.89 18.65 61.87
C ARG A 395 129.97 19.72 61.93
N GLU A 396 129.61 20.99 62.03
CA GLU A 396 130.54 22.11 62.14
C GLU A 396 131.29 22.07 63.47
N THR A 397 130.59 21.86 64.59
CA THR A 397 131.24 21.71 65.90
C THR A 397 132.06 20.43 66.02
N THR A 398 131.66 19.30 65.43
CA THR A 398 132.52 18.09 65.39
C THR A 398 133.66 18.19 64.38
N ALA A 399 133.54 18.99 63.31
CA ALA A 399 134.67 19.35 62.45
C ALA A 399 135.65 20.29 63.17
N GLY A 400 135.14 21.25 63.94
CA GLY A 400 135.92 22.13 64.81
C GLY A 400 136.63 21.36 65.93
N LEU A 401 135.94 20.43 66.60
CA LEU A 401 136.56 19.51 67.55
C LEU A 401 137.65 18.66 66.89
N LYS A 402 137.43 18.12 65.69
CA LYS A 402 138.47 17.40 64.93
C LYS A 402 139.62 18.29 64.45
N GLN A 403 139.39 19.59 64.32
CA GLN A 403 140.45 20.57 64.06
C GLN A 403 141.28 20.76 65.33
N LEU A 404 140.63 21.03 66.46
CA LEU A 404 141.22 21.12 67.80
C LEU A 404 141.95 19.83 68.20
N GLU A 405 141.43 18.65 67.92
CA GLU A 405 142.10 17.35 68.13
C GLU A 405 143.39 17.27 67.31
N ARG A 406 143.37 17.66 66.03
CA ARG A 406 144.57 17.68 65.18
C ARG A 406 145.59 18.75 65.62
N ASP A 407 145.13 19.90 66.10
CA ASP A 407 145.98 20.94 66.66
C ASP A 407 146.57 20.53 68.01
N LEU A 408 145.83 19.78 68.83
CA LEU A 408 146.27 19.23 70.11
C LEU A 408 147.23 18.06 69.91
N GLU A 409 146.98 17.14 68.96
CA GLU A 409 147.96 16.16 68.51
C GLU A 409 149.23 16.83 67.95
N ALA A 410 149.10 17.96 67.23
CA ALA A 410 150.26 18.72 66.77
C ALA A 410 151.04 19.33 67.95
N LYS A 411 150.35 19.82 68.99
CA LYS A 411 150.99 20.27 70.23
C LYS A 411 151.58 19.12 71.05
N ASP A 412 151.01 17.93 71.04
CA ASP A 412 151.61 16.73 71.64
C ASP A 412 152.81 16.23 70.83
N ARG A 413 152.83 16.42 69.50
CA ARG A 413 154.02 16.20 68.66
C ARG A 413 155.11 17.23 68.97
N ASP A 414 154.76 18.51 69.12
CA ASP A 414 155.69 19.58 69.57
C ASP A 414 156.23 19.30 70.99
N MET A 415 155.39 18.83 71.92
CA MET A 415 155.76 18.44 73.27
C MET A 415 156.63 17.17 73.29
N SER A 416 156.32 16.16 72.47
CA SER A 416 157.18 14.99 72.25
C SER A 416 158.54 15.38 71.65
N TYR A 417 158.55 16.32 70.70
CA TYR A 417 159.78 16.82 70.09
C TYR A 417 160.63 17.59 71.10
N THR A 418 160.04 18.53 71.84
CA THR A 418 160.75 19.32 72.86
C THR A 418 161.14 18.51 74.09
N THR A 419 160.38 17.47 74.49
CA THR A 419 160.82 16.54 75.54
C THR A 419 161.97 15.64 75.07
N LYS A 420 161.96 15.14 73.83
CA LYS A 420 163.11 14.44 73.23
C LYS A 420 164.33 15.35 73.07
N GLN A 421 164.12 16.61 72.70
CA GLN A 421 165.19 17.61 72.63
C GLN A 421 165.79 17.90 74.02
N ASN A 422 164.95 17.95 75.06
CA ASN A 422 165.41 18.02 76.46
C ASN A 422 166.13 16.74 76.90
N GLN A 423 165.69 15.55 76.48
CA GLN A 423 166.39 14.28 76.76
C GLN A 423 167.78 14.27 76.13
N VAL A 424 167.93 14.65 74.85
CA VAL A 424 169.24 14.77 74.18
C VAL A 424 170.14 15.83 74.86
N LEU A 425 169.57 16.91 75.39
CA LEU A 425 170.31 17.88 76.20
C LEU A 425 170.72 17.33 77.58
N GLN A 426 169.88 16.50 78.21
CA GLN A 426 170.21 15.81 79.46
C GLN A 426 171.23 14.67 79.29
N GLU A 427 171.23 14.00 78.13
CA GLU A 427 172.21 12.98 77.77
C GLU A 427 173.58 13.60 77.50
N ARG A 428 173.65 14.71 76.73
CA ARG A 428 174.88 15.53 76.62
C ARG A 428 175.39 16.06 77.97
N LEU A 429 174.50 16.29 78.94
CA LEU A 429 174.86 16.66 80.32
C LEU A 429 175.33 15.46 81.18
N ARG A 430 175.07 14.22 80.76
CA ARG A 430 175.59 12.99 81.38
C ARG A 430 176.92 12.53 80.78
N GLU A 431 177.16 12.80 79.50
CA GLU A 431 178.39 12.38 78.80
C GLU A 431 179.64 13.18 79.22
N MET A 432 179.50 14.38 79.82
CA MET A 432 180.63 15.13 80.41
C MET A 432 180.94 14.68 81.86
N GLY A 433 181.36 13.43 82.04
CA GLY A 433 181.50 12.77 83.35
C GLY A 433 182.76 13.08 84.17
N ASP A 434 183.86 13.54 83.55
CA ASP A 434 185.21 13.38 84.13
C ASP A 434 185.67 14.45 85.15
N LEU A 435 184.81 15.41 85.50
CA LEU A 435 185.14 16.47 86.49
C LEU A 435 185.21 16.00 87.95
N ARG A 436 185.01 14.70 88.24
CA ARG A 436 185.30 14.11 89.55
C ARG A 436 186.78 13.75 89.72
N HIS A 437 187.41 13.09 88.76
CA HIS A 437 188.83 12.69 88.86
C HIS A 437 189.76 13.90 89.07
N ILE A 438 189.53 14.99 88.35
CA ILE A 438 190.31 16.24 88.46
C ILE A 438 190.26 16.84 89.89
N LYS A 439 189.20 16.59 90.67
CA LYS A 439 189.11 17.04 92.07
C LYS A 439 189.80 16.11 93.07
N GLU A 440 189.97 14.84 92.72
CA GLU A 440 190.64 13.85 93.58
C GLU A 440 192.16 13.92 93.42
N GLU A 441 192.67 14.14 92.19
CA GLU A 441 194.09 14.42 91.94
C GLU A 441 194.55 15.73 92.61
N ALA A 442 193.74 16.79 92.55
CA ALA A 442 194.03 18.04 93.25
C ALA A 442 194.16 17.85 94.77
N ALA A 443 193.32 16.99 95.37
CA ALA A 443 193.35 16.68 96.80
C ALA A 443 194.55 15.81 97.22
N LEU A 444 195.16 15.08 96.29
CA LEU A 444 196.40 14.33 96.51
C LEU A 444 197.63 15.25 96.40
N LEU A 445 197.75 16.01 95.31
CA LEU A 445 198.85 16.95 95.09
C LEU A 445 198.97 17.99 96.21
N GLN A 446 197.84 18.46 96.77
CA GLN A 446 197.86 19.42 97.87
C GLN A 446 198.36 18.80 99.19
N ARG A 447 198.18 17.49 99.41
CA ARG A 447 198.77 16.77 100.56
C ARG A 447 200.27 16.53 100.38
N GLU A 448 200.72 16.30 99.15
CA GLU A 448 202.15 16.15 98.85
C GLU A 448 202.89 17.49 99.05
N LEU A 449 202.31 18.60 98.63
CA LEU A 449 202.85 19.95 98.83
C LEU A 449 203.02 20.30 100.33
N ASP A 450 202.01 19.99 101.15
CA ASP A 450 202.09 20.17 102.61
C ASP A 450 203.15 19.27 103.27
N SER A 451 203.46 18.11 102.68
CA SER A 451 204.55 17.24 103.14
C SER A 451 205.94 17.78 102.79
N ALA A 452 206.07 18.45 101.64
CA ALA A 452 207.31 19.11 101.22
C ALA A 452 207.61 20.34 102.10
N ASN A 453 206.58 21.13 102.42
CA ASN A 453 206.71 22.29 103.31
C ASN A 453 207.17 21.91 104.74
N ARG A 454 206.85 20.70 105.22
CA ARG A 454 207.36 20.22 106.52
C ARG A 454 208.81 19.74 106.43
N LYS A 455 209.17 19.02 105.36
CA LYS A 455 210.57 18.57 105.15
C LYS A 455 211.55 19.73 104.95
N LEU A 456 211.09 20.87 104.41
CA LEU A 456 211.86 22.12 104.33
C LEU A 456 211.98 22.88 105.67
N ALA A 457 211.19 22.51 106.69
CA ALA A 457 211.35 23.04 108.05
C ALA A 457 212.22 22.13 108.94
N GLU A 458 212.27 20.83 108.65
CA GLU A 458 213.03 19.82 109.40
C GLU A 458 214.49 19.66 108.88
N MET A 459 214.76 20.00 107.62
CA MET A 459 216.11 20.31 107.13
C MET A 459 216.44 21.78 107.48
N GLY A 460 216.80 22.08 108.72
CA GLY A 460 218.21 22.05 109.12
C GLY A 460 218.78 23.47 109.01
N ASN A 461 218.87 24.28 110.07
CA ASN A 461 219.19 23.98 111.48
C ASN A 461 220.55 23.27 111.70
N ASP A 462 221.16 22.70 110.65
CA ASP A 462 222.50 22.09 110.68
C ASP A 462 223.59 22.98 110.03
N HIS A 463 223.23 24.14 109.48
CA HIS A 463 224.15 25.06 108.79
C HIS A 463 224.26 26.43 109.46
N GLN A 464 224.56 26.41 110.76
CA GLN A 464 225.19 27.53 111.47
C GLN A 464 226.57 27.17 112.07
N GLN A 465 227.13 25.99 111.74
CA GLN A 465 228.42 25.51 112.22
C GLN A 465 229.27 24.77 111.16
N GLU A 466 229.65 25.43 110.05
CA GLU A 466 230.97 25.18 109.46
C GLU A 466 231.47 26.31 108.54
N LYS A 467 232.74 26.70 108.69
CA LYS A 467 233.54 27.68 107.91
C LYS A 467 233.10 29.15 108.06
N SER A 468 233.94 30.08 108.54
CA SER A 468 235.21 30.00 109.27
C SER A 468 236.42 29.28 108.64
N SER A 469 236.53 29.31 107.30
CA SER A 469 237.79 29.14 106.51
C SER A 469 237.44 29.23 105.02
N LYS A 470 237.45 30.41 104.38
CA LYS A 470 238.09 31.70 104.70
C LYS A 470 237.12 32.86 104.52
#